data_AF-A0A7S2EZ68-F1
#
_entry.id   AF-A0A7S2EZ68-F1
#
_cell.length_a   1.000
_cell.length_b   1.000
_cell.length_c   1.000
_cell.angle_alpha   90.00
_cell.angle_beta   90.00
_cell.angle_gamma   90.00
#
_symmetry.space_group_name_H-M   'P 1'
#
loop_
_entity.id
_entity.type
_entity.pdbx_description
1 polymer ?
#
loop_
_entity_poly.entity_id
_entity_poly.type
_entity_poly.pdbx_seq_one_letter_code
_entity_poly.pdbx_strand_id
1 'polypeptide(L)'
;GASPGGFALCLLAAATAQAMDDSASASEKGASKRVWGKIQEPEKSRLATAEKRFGIYWNELHSYKDKMLFPTLPTCMGVDELAKDISLCETVFRGLDRCLEQGMKNESPGQPYARMQICKPHWIRFNKCIKRRDELILRSVRKWERGYYTSLDDRSRTEYLDDIDTKMRYYLYAASHSTDDAKKKRMELNAQHCAMRQASLVNPQKPLDEPGEASSASVHV
;
A
#
# COMPACT_ATOMS: atom_id res chain seq x y z
N GLY A 1 -4.23 15.77 -69.63
CA GLY A 1 -5.39 16.59 -69.24
C GLY A 1 -5.64 16.41 -67.77
N ALA A 2 -5.66 17.54 -67.03
CA ALA A 2 -6.39 17.83 -65.80
C ALA A 2 -6.61 16.74 -64.72
N SER A 3 -5.94 16.91 -63.58
CA SER A 3 -6.57 16.88 -62.23
C SER A 3 -7.59 18.04 -62.11
N PRO A 4 -8.60 18.02 -61.22
CA PRO A 4 -8.45 18.13 -59.74
C PRO A 4 -9.55 17.35 -58.96
N GLY A 5 -9.71 17.33 -57.63
CA GLY A 5 -9.12 18.01 -56.48
C GLY A 5 -9.92 17.57 -55.23
N GLY A 6 -9.28 17.48 -54.06
CA GLY A 6 -9.62 18.30 -52.88
C GLY A 6 -10.38 17.45 -51.85
N PHE A 7 -9.97 17.32 -50.59
CA PHE A 7 -9.82 18.39 -49.61
C PHE A 7 -8.73 18.03 -48.57
N ALA A 8 -7.72 18.87 -48.45
CA ALA A 8 -6.82 18.93 -47.30
C ALA A 8 -6.42 20.39 -47.08
N LEU A 9 -6.91 20.99 -45.98
CA LEU A 9 -6.63 22.32 -45.39
C LEU A 9 -7.87 22.61 -44.51
N CYS A 10 -7.84 23.01 -43.23
CA CYS A 10 -6.95 23.79 -42.38
C CYS A 10 -7.12 23.23 -40.93
N LEU A 11 -6.20 23.37 -39.99
CA LEU A 11 -5.93 24.62 -39.29
C LEU A 11 -4.55 24.58 -38.62
N LEU A 12 -3.73 25.59 -38.94
CA LEU A 12 -2.72 26.12 -38.05
C LEU A 12 -3.41 26.82 -36.88
N ALA A 13 -2.95 26.57 -35.66
CA ALA A 13 -2.96 27.56 -34.59
C ALA A 13 -1.64 27.49 -33.83
N ALA A 14 -1.01 28.65 -33.75
CA ALA A 14 0.30 28.91 -33.21
C ALA A 14 0.41 28.59 -31.72
N ALA A 15 1.57 28.07 -31.30
CA ALA A 15 2.05 28.19 -29.94
C ALA A 15 3.52 28.64 -29.97
N THR A 16 3.70 29.87 -29.53
CA THR A 16 4.95 30.59 -29.30
C THR A 16 5.93 29.82 -28.43
N ALA A 17 7.15 29.62 -28.93
CA ALA A 17 8.30 29.25 -28.12
C ALA A 17 8.76 30.48 -27.32
N GLN A 18 8.41 30.52 -26.04
CA GLN A 18 9.07 31.39 -25.06
C GLN A 18 10.01 30.53 -24.23
N ALA A 19 11.31 30.68 -24.52
CA ALA A 19 12.38 30.36 -23.60
C ALA A 19 12.45 31.49 -22.57
N MET A 20 12.13 31.19 -21.31
CA MET A 20 12.51 32.00 -20.15
C MET A 20 12.81 31.07 -18.96
N ASP A 21 14.00 31.28 -18.41
CA ASP A 21 14.53 30.94 -17.09
C ASP A 21 13.76 29.97 -16.18
N ASP A 22 14.39 28.83 -15.91
CA ASP A 22 14.30 28.16 -14.61
C ASP A 22 15.70 28.05 -14.00
N SER A 23 16.18 29.20 -13.55
CA SER A 23 17.29 29.35 -12.63
C SER A 23 16.84 28.96 -11.22
N ALA A 24 16.75 27.65 -10.92
CA ALA A 24 16.67 27.15 -9.53
C ALA A 24 16.95 25.64 -9.36
N SER A 25 17.89 25.03 -10.10
CA SER A 25 18.42 23.70 -9.71
C SER A 25 19.58 23.84 -8.72
N ALA A 26 19.30 24.47 -7.57
CA ALA A 26 20.13 24.30 -6.39
C ALA A 26 19.91 22.88 -5.84
N SER A 27 20.66 21.96 -6.42
CA SER A 27 20.99 20.67 -5.82
C SER A 27 21.62 20.91 -4.44
N GLU A 28 20.80 21.06 -3.38
CA GLU A 28 21.26 20.94 -1.98
C GLU A 28 21.61 19.47 -1.70
N LYS A 29 22.73 19.03 -2.29
CA LYS A 29 23.47 17.85 -1.86
C LYS A 29 24.08 18.17 -0.51
N GLY A 30 23.42 17.75 0.56
CA GLY A 30 24.06 17.36 1.83
C GLY A 30 24.92 18.42 2.54
N ALA A 31 24.66 19.71 2.38
CA ALA A 31 25.40 20.73 3.12
C ALA A 31 24.84 20.87 4.55
N SER A 32 25.58 20.39 5.55
CA SER A 32 25.32 20.68 6.96
C SER A 32 25.41 22.19 7.19
N LYS A 33 24.28 22.86 7.45
CA LYS A 33 24.27 24.29 7.80
C LYS A 33 24.88 24.46 9.19
N ARG A 34 25.96 25.23 9.32
CA ARG A 34 26.52 25.59 10.64
C ARG A 34 25.76 26.81 11.15
N VAL A 35 24.96 26.62 12.19
CA VAL A 35 24.39 27.71 12.99
C VAL A 35 25.11 27.69 14.33
N TRP A 36 25.82 28.76 14.66
CA TRP A 36 26.49 28.94 15.97
C TRP A 36 27.47 27.82 16.35
N GLY A 37 28.38 27.45 15.44
CA GLY A 37 29.49 26.53 15.74
C GLY A 37 29.13 25.06 15.90
N LYS A 38 27.85 24.68 15.84
CA LYS A 38 27.40 23.28 15.81
C LYS A 38 27.07 22.88 14.38
N ILE A 39 27.65 21.76 13.91
CA ILE A 39 27.30 21.16 12.63
C ILE A 39 25.86 20.66 12.76
N GLN A 40 24.92 21.34 12.11
CA GLN A 40 23.54 20.85 12.07
C GLN A 40 23.51 19.69 11.09
N GLU A 41 23.28 18.48 11.60
CA GLU A 41 23.08 17.32 10.73
C GLU A 41 21.94 17.61 9.76
N PRO A 42 22.08 17.21 8.48
CA PRO A 42 21.01 17.39 7.51
C PRO A 42 19.76 16.67 8.02
N GLU A 43 18.59 17.32 7.89
CA GLU A 43 17.30 16.83 8.39
C GLU A 43 17.01 15.38 7.96
N LYS A 44 17.42 15.02 6.73
CA LYS A 44 17.33 13.65 6.19
C LYS A 44 18.09 12.61 7.03
N SER A 45 19.27 12.96 7.56
CA SER A 45 20.06 12.06 8.42
C SER A 45 19.43 11.90 9.81
N ARG A 46 18.86 12.98 10.34
CA ARG A 46 18.14 12.96 11.62
C ARG A 46 16.89 12.09 11.54
N LEU A 47 16.14 12.21 10.44
CA LEU A 47 14.98 11.36 10.18
C LEU A 47 15.37 9.89 10.04
N ALA A 48 16.37 9.57 9.21
CA ALA A 48 16.83 8.19 9.03
C ALA A 48 17.27 7.53 10.35
N THR A 49 17.95 8.30 11.21
CA THR A 49 18.34 7.85 12.56
C THR A 49 17.12 7.61 13.45
N ALA A 50 16.14 8.52 13.43
CA ALA A 50 14.89 8.37 14.17
C ALA A 50 14.08 7.15 13.69
N GLU A 51 13.93 6.95 12.38
CA GLU A 51 13.24 5.80 11.79
C GLU A 51 13.91 4.49 12.20
N LYS A 52 15.24 4.41 12.14
CA LYS A 52 16.00 3.24 12.58
C LYS A 52 15.84 2.98 14.08
N ARG A 53 15.85 4.03 14.90
CA ARG A 53 15.73 3.92 16.37
C ARG A 53 14.33 3.48 16.80
N PHE A 54 13.30 4.05 16.17
CA PHE A 54 11.91 3.80 16.55
C PHE A 54 11.30 2.60 15.82
N GLY A 55 11.85 2.20 14.67
CA GLY A 55 11.33 1.11 13.84
C GLY A 55 10.02 1.46 13.15
N ILE A 56 9.80 2.73 12.86
CA ILE A 56 8.61 3.27 12.21
C ILE A 56 9.08 4.21 11.11
N TYR A 57 8.58 4.05 9.90
CA TYR A 57 8.84 5.00 8.83
C TYR A 57 7.94 6.23 8.98
N TRP A 58 8.50 7.41 8.81
CA TRP A 58 7.77 8.66 8.95
C TRP A 58 6.63 8.77 7.95
N ASN A 59 6.89 8.37 6.69
CA ASN A 59 5.87 8.36 5.63
C ASN A 59 4.72 7.39 5.95
N GLU A 60 5.00 6.25 6.58
CA GLU A 60 3.96 5.30 7.00
C GLU A 60 3.08 5.85 8.12
N LEU A 61 3.68 6.65 9.02
CA LEU A 61 2.93 7.30 10.10
C LEU A 61 1.98 8.39 9.57
N HIS A 62 2.30 9.02 8.44
CA HIS A 62 1.43 10.03 7.79
C HIS A 62 0.35 9.40 6.90
N SER A 63 0.64 8.24 6.33
CA SER A 63 -0.28 7.46 5.49
C SER A 63 -1.06 6.38 6.27
N TYR A 64 -1.06 6.45 7.61
CA TYR A 64 -1.70 5.42 8.45
C TYR A 64 -3.20 5.24 8.18
N LYS A 65 -3.88 6.28 7.72
CA LYS A 65 -5.30 6.23 7.35
C LYS A 65 -5.52 5.32 6.14
N ASP A 66 -4.59 5.28 5.20
CA ASP A 66 -4.70 4.42 4.00
C ASP A 66 -4.60 2.94 4.35
N LYS A 67 -3.94 2.59 5.46
CA LYS A 67 -3.87 1.22 5.98
C LYS A 67 -5.23 0.70 6.50
N MET A 68 -6.21 1.58 6.72
CA MET A 68 -7.57 1.15 7.05
C MET A 68 -8.32 0.60 5.84
N LEU A 69 -7.89 0.91 4.62
CA LEU A 69 -8.53 0.40 3.42
C LEU A 69 -8.34 -1.11 3.33
N PHE A 70 -9.42 -1.82 2.99
CA PHE A 70 -9.39 -3.28 2.85
C PHE A 70 -8.62 -3.74 1.59
N PRO A 71 -8.16 -5.00 1.57
CA PRO A 71 -7.72 -5.65 0.34
C PRO A 71 -8.83 -5.65 -0.72
N THR A 72 -8.46 -5.57 -2.00
CA THR A 72 -9.43 -5.66 -3.09
C THR A 72 -10.09 -7.03 -3.12
N LEU A 73 -11.42 -7.05 -3.07
CA LEU A 73 -12.23 -8.28 -3.19
C LEU A 73 -12.45 -8.66 -4.66
N PRO A 74 -12.68 -9.95 -4.97
CA PRO A 74 -13.16 -10.36 -6.29
C PRO A 74 -14.51 -9.69 -6.63
N THR A 75 -14.72 -9.32 -7.89
CA THR A 75 -15.92 -8.59 -8.33
C THR A 75 -17.23 -9.33 -8.05
N CYS A 76 -17.19 -10.67 -8.13
CA CYS A 76 -18.37 -11.52 -7.97
C CYS A 76 -18.58 -12.01 -6.53
N MET A 77 -17.69 -11.64 -5.59
CA MET A 77 -17.79 -12.06 -4.19
C MET A 77 -18.64 -11.04 -3.42
N GLY A 78 -19.75 -11.50 -2.85
CA GLY A 78 -20.56 -10.70 -1.93
C GLY A 78 -19.81 -10.42 -0.61
N VAL A 79 -20.13 -9.30 0.04
CA VAL A 79 -19.53 -8.94 1.35
C VAL A 79 -19.93 -9.95 2.43
N ASP A 80 -21.10 -10.59 2.29
CA ASP A 80 -21.65 -11.56 3.23
C ASP A 80 -20.86 -12.89 3.29
N GLU A 81 -20.01 -13.14 2.30
CA GLU A 81 -19.11 -14.30 2.22
C GLU A 81 -17.85 -14.14 3.08
N LEU A 82 -17.61 -12.93 3.60
CA LEU A 82 -16.49 -12.67 4.49
C LEU A 82 -16.75 -13.25 5.88
N ALA A 83 -15.69 -13.68 6.55
CA ALA A 83 -15.79 -14.24 7.89
C ALA A 83 -16.40 -13.22 8.88
N LYS A 84 -17.41 -13.65 9.65
CA LYS A 84 -18.17 -12.80 10.58
C LYS A 84 -17.33 -12.27 11.76
N ASP A 85 -16.18 -12.89 12.02
CA ASP A 85 -15.25 -12.59 13.10
C ASP A 85 -14.10 -11.65 12.69
N ILE A 86 -14.17 -11.02 11.50
CA ILE A 86 -13.16 -10.06 11.08
C ILE A 86 -13.17 -8.85 12.02
N SER A 87 -12.08 -8.68 12.77
CA SER A 87 -11.88 -7.50 13.61
C SER A 87 -11.72 -6.26 12.74
N LEU A 88 -12.64 -5.30 12.84
CA LEU A 88 -12.62 -4.06 12.03
C LEU A 88 -11.55 -3.04 12.46
N CYS A 89 -10.71 -3.36 13.44
CA CYS A 89 -9.60 -2.53 13.94
C CYS A 89 -9.96 -1.09 14.38
N GLU A 90 -11.24 -0.73 14.40
CA GLU A 90 -11.70 0.65 14.58
C GLU A 90 -11.28 1.25 15.93
N THR A 91 -11.45 0.50 17.02
CA THR A 91 -11.03 0.95 18.36
C THR A 91 -9.51 1.17 18.43
N VAL A 92 -8.74 0.29 17.78
CA VAL A 92 -7.27 0.39 17.75
C VAL A 92 -6.84 1.59 16.90
N PHE A 93 -7.48 1.78 15.75
CA PHE A 93 -7.30 2.93 14.88
C PHE A 93 -7.59 4.24 15.61
N ARG A 94 -8.75 4.38 16.26
CA ARG A 94 -9.11 5.58 17.04
C ARG A 94 -8.14 5.86 18.18
N GLY A 95 -7.47 4.85 18.72
CA GLY A 95 -6.43 5.00 19.73
C GLY A 95 -5.12 5.55 19.16
N LEU A 96 -4.72 5.07 17.97
CA LEU A 96 -3.57 5.62 17.25
C LEU A 96 -3.83 7.05 16.78
N ASP A 97 -5.00 7.30 16.19
CA ASP A 97 -5.43 8.59 15.66
C ASP A 97 -5.34 9.69 16.73
N ARG A 98 -5.96 9.46 17.90
CA ARG A 98 -5.87 10.37 19.05
C ARG A 98 -4.44 10.61 19.51
N CYS A 99 -3.59 9.57 19.51
CA CYS A 99 -2.19 9.74 19.87
C CYS A 99 -1.46 10.65 18.88
N LEU A 100 -1.68 10.44 17.58
CA LEU A 100 -1.03 11.23 16.53
C LEU A 100 -1.49 12.69 16.54
N GLU A 101 -2.80 12.94 16.68
CA GLU A 101 -3.34 14.29 16.79
C GLU A 101 -2.77 15.04 18.01
N GLN A 102 -2.70 14.38 19.16
CA GLN A 102 -2.10 14.98 20.35
C GLN A 102 -0.59 15.16 20.20
N GLY A 103 0.08 14.20 19.56
CA GLY A 103 1.50 14.25 19.27
C GLY A 103 1.88 15.42 18.35
N MET A 104 1.04 15.75 17.37
CA MET A 104 1.23 16.91 16.50
C MET A 104 1.10 18.24 17.25
N LYS A 105 0.17 18.34 18.22
CA LYS A 105 0.00 19.55 19.04
C LYS A 105 1.16 19.76 20.03
N ASN A 106 1.74 18.67 20.51
CA ASN A 106 2.79 18.69 21.53
C ASN A 106 4.21 18.70 20.93
N GLU A 107 4.33 18.65 19.61
CA GLU A 107 5.62 18.61 18.94
C GLU A 107 6.34 19.95 19.06
N SER A 108 7.62 19.92 19.46
CA SER A 108 8.45 21.10 19.62
C SER A 108 9.65 21.05 18.67
N PRO A 109 10.24 22.21 18.28
CA PRO A 109 11.40 22.26 17.39
C PRO A 109 12.62 21.47 17.90
N GLY A 110 12.73 21.28 19.22
CA GLY A 110 13.79 20.48 19.84
C GLY A 110 13.62 18.97 19.67
N GLN A 111 12.39 18.50 19.44
CA GLN A 111 12.07 17.07 19.32
C GLN A 111 11.04 16.83 18.18
N PRO A 112 11.41 17.07 16.91
CA PRO A 112 10.50 17.00 15.76
C PRO A 112 10.02 15.58 15.39
N TYR A 113 10.44 14.56 16.14
CA TYR A 113 10.06 13.15 15.93
C TYR A 113 9.53 12.49 17.22
N ALA A 114 9.26 13.27 18.27
CA ALA A 114 8.79 12.74 19.56
C ALA A 114 7.53 11.89 19.40
N ARG A 115 6.62 12.27 18.49
CA ARG A 115 5.39 11.52 18.23
C ARG A 115 5.64 10.08 17.77
N MET A 116 6.74 9.80 17.05
CA MET A 116 7.07 8.44 16.63
C MET A 116 7.33 7.54 17.84
N GLN A 117 8.02 8.08 18.85
CA GLN A 117 8.31 7.36 20.08
C GLN A 117 7.05 7.19 20.93
N ILE A 118 6.29 8.28 21.13
CA ILE A 118 5.11 8.31 22.00
C ILE A 118 4.01 7.40 21.44
N CYS A 119 3.76 7.45 20.12
CA CYS A 119 2.70 6.67 19.49
C CYS A 119 3.11 5.28 19.04
N LYS A 120 4.38 4.88 19.23
CA LYS A 120 4.88 3.53 18.93
C LYS A 120 4.01 2.38 19.47
N PRO A 121 3.60 2.34 20.75
CA PRO A 121 2.75 1.25 21.25
C PRO A 121 1.40 1.16 20.53
N HIS A 122 0.80 2.31 20.18
CA HIS A 122 -0.44 2.35 19.41
C HIS A 122 -0.23 1.90 17.97
N TRP A 123 0.87 2.31 17.34
CA TRP A 123 1.28 1.91 16.00
C TRP A 123 1.48 0.39 15.88
N ILE A 124 2.15 -0.22 16.87
CA ILE A 124 2.37 -1.67 16.88
C ILE A 124 1.05 -2.42 16.99
N ARG A 125 0.15 -2.00 17.89
CA ARG A 125 -1.18 -2.63 18.03
C ARG A 125 -1.99 -2.48 16.74
N PHE A 126 -1.96 -1.30 16.13
CA PHE A 126 -2.63 -1.03 14.86
C PHE A 126 -2.13 -1.94 13.74
N ASN A 127 -0.81 -2.01 13.52
CA ASN A 127 -0.24 -2.87 12.47
C ASN A 127 -0.54 -4.37 12.70
N LYS A 128 -0.51 -4.83 13.94
CA LYS A 128 -0.90 -6.21 14.26
C LYS A 128 -2.36 -6.48 13.92
N CYS A 129 -3.24 -5.52 14.22
CA CYS A 129 -4.67 -5.65 13.93
C CYS A 129 -4.93 -5.70 12.42
N ILE A 130 -4.42 -4.74 11.64
CA ILE A 130 -4.63 -4.71 10.19
C ILE A 130 -4.06 -5.95 9.51
N LYS A 131 -2.89 -6.44 9.95
CA LYS A 131 -2.27 -7.64 9.39
C LYS A 131 -3.17 -8.86 9.60
N ARG A 132 -3.66 -9.06 10.82
CA ARG A 132 -4.58 -10.16 11.14
C ARG A 132 -5.89 -10.04 10.36
N ARG A 133 -6.46 -8.83 10.29
CA ARG A 133 -7.68 -8.54 9.53
C ARG A 133 -7.53 -8.91 8.05
N ASP A 134 -6.46 -8.43 7.42
CA ASP A 134 -6.21 -8.65 6.00
C ASP A 134 -5.91 -10.13 5.71
N GLU A 135 -5.19 -10.83 6.61
CA GLU A 135 -4.99 -12.28 6.53
C GLU A 135 -6.31 -13.07 6.55
N LEU A 136 -7.25 -12.68 7.43
CA LEU A 136 -8.59 -13.31 7.50
C LEU A 136 -9.42 -13.04 6.25
N ILE A 137 -9.38 -11.82 5.72
CA ILE A 137 -10.06 -11.45 4.47
C ILE A 137 -9.50 -12.28 3.32
N LEU A 138 -8.18 -12.29 3.13
CA LEU A 138 -7.53 -13.04 2.05
C LEU A 138 -7.71 -14.56 2.17
N ARG A 139 -7.84 -15.08 3.39
CA ARG A 139 -8.21 -16.49 3.61
C ARG A 139 -9.65 -16.76 3.17
N SER A 140 -10.58 -15.88 3.52
CA SER A 140 -11.99 -15.99 3.12
C SER A 140 -12.15 -15.92 1.61
N VAL A 141 -11.47 -14.95 0.98
CA VAL A 141 -11.41 -14.80 -0.49
C VAL A 141 -10.92 -16.09 -1.15
N ARG A 142 -9.76 -16.62 -0.75
CA ARG A 142 -9.23 -17.85 -1.35
C ARG A 142 -10.16 -19.06 -1.17
N LYS A 143 -10.80 -19.19 -0.01
CA LYS A 143 -11.77 -20.27 0.24
C LYS A 143 -12.97 -20.17 -0.71
N TRP A 144 -13.54 -18.98 -0.84
CA TRP A 144 -14.66 -18.71 -1.74
C TRP A 144 -14.26 -18.93 -3.21
N GLU A 145 -13.13 -18.37 -3.63
CA GLU A 145 -12.63 -18.45 -5.01
C GLU A 145 -12.41 -19.89 -5.45
N ARG A 146 -11.91 -20.77 -4.57
CA ARG A 146 -11.69 -22.17 -4.91
C ARG A 146 -13.01 -22.87 -5.29
N GLY A 147 -14.08 -22.62 -4.54
CA GLY A 147 -15.41 -23.15 -4.83
C GLY A 147 -15.99 -22.55 -6.11
N TYR A 148 -15.97 -21.22 -6.21
CA TYR A 148 -16.46 -20.48 -7.38
C TYR A 148 -15.76 -20.94 -8.66
N TYR A 149 -14.42 -20.91 -8.69
CA TYR A 149 -13.62 -21.27 -9.85
C TYR A 149 -13.83 -22.73 -10.30
N THR A 150 -13.98 -23.66 -9.35
CA THR A 150 -14.26 -25.07 -9.67
C THR A 150 -15.64 -25.25 -10.29
N SER A 151 -16.62 -24.41 -9.93
CA SER A 151 -17.98 -24.47 -10.49
C SER A 151 -18.11 -23.89 -11.90
N LEU A 152 -17.13 -23.11 -12.37
CA LEU A 152 -17.13 -22.53 -13.72
C LEU A 152 -16.78 -23.56 -14.79
N ASP A 153 -17.29 -23.35 -16.00
CA ASP A 153 -16.82 -24.03 -17.21
C ASP A 153 -15.43 -23.54 -17.64
N ASP A 154 -14.76 -24.29 -18.52
CA ASP A 154 -13.38 -24.03 -18.91
C ASP A 154 -13.16 -22.67 -19.60
N ARG A 155 -14.15 -22.17 -20.35
CA ARG A 155 -14.07 -20.85 -20.98
C ARG A 155 -14.14 -19.77 -19.90
N SER A 156 -15.12 -19.86 -19.00
CA SER A 156 -15.27 -18.89 -17.90
C SER A 156 -14.12 -18.95 -16.88
N ARG A 157 -13.49 -20.11 -16.68
CA ARG A 157 -12.24 -20.22 -15.90
C ARG A 157 -11.10 -19.43 -16.52
N THR A 158 -10.96 -19.50 -17.84
CA THR A 158 -9.93 -18.75 -18.58
C THR A 158 -10.18 -17.25 -18.44
N GLU A 159 -11.41 -16.80 -18.70
CA GLU A 159 -11.82 -15.40 -18.55
C GLU A 159 -11.57 -14.87 -17.11
N TYR A 160 -11.84 -15.71 -16.11
CA TYR A 160 -11.62 -15.34 -14.70
C TYR A 160 -10.13 -15.15 -14.37
N LEU A 161 -9.26 -16.03 -14.88
CA LEU A 161 -7.81 -15.87 -14.69
C LEU A 161 -7.29 -14.65 -15.44
N ASP A 162 -7.80 -14.36 -16.63
CA ASP A 162 -7.45 -13.18 -17.43
C ASP A 162 -7.88 -11.88 -16.73
N ASP A 163 -9.03 -11.86 -16.05
CA ASP A 163 -9.45 -10.71 -15.23
C ASP A 163 -8.50 -10.46 -14.06
N ILE A 164 -8.08 -11.53 -13.34
CA ILE A 164 -7.09 -11.41 -12.25
C ILE A 164 -5.77 -10.85 -12.79
N ASP A 165 -5.29 -11.37 -13.92
CA ASP A 165 -4.05 -10.94 -14.53
C ASP A 165 -4.11 -9.49 -15.04
N THR A 166 -5.23 -9.11 -15.67
CA THR A 166 -5.48 -7.73 -16.11
C THR A 166 -5.45 -6.75 -14.92
N LYS A 167 -6.10 -7.11 -13.80
CA LYS A 167 -6.07 -6.31 -12.56
C LYS A 167 -4.66 -6.22 -11.98
N MET A 168 -3.91 -7.31 -11.99
CA MET A 168 -2.51 -7.32 -11.55
C MET A 168 -1.66 -6.34 -12.38
N ARG A 169 -1.75 -6.41 -13.72
CA ARG A 169 -1.03 -5.50 -14.62
C ARG A 169 -1.45 -4.04 -14.38
N TYR A 170 -2.74 -3.78 -14.19
CA TYR A 170 -3.24 -2.45 -13.84
C TYR A 170 -2.60 -1.93 -12.55
N TYR A 171 -2.53 -2.74 -11.49
CA TYR A 171 -1.92 -2.31 -10.23
C TYR A 171 -0.42 -2.04 -10.38
N LEU A 172 0.32 -2.87 -11.12
CA LEU A 172 1.73 -2.63 -11.40
C LEU A 172 1.95 -1.35 -12.21
N TYR A 173 1.11 -1.09 -13.20
CA TYR A 173 1.10 0.16 -13.96
C TYR A 173 0.80 1.37 -13.06
N ALA A 174 -0.23 1.29 -12.23
CA ALA A 174 -0.60 2.36 -11.30
C ALA A 174 0.51 2.63 -10.26
N ALA A 175 1.21 1.59 -9.82
CA ALA A 175 2.35 1.71 -8.91
C ALA A 175 3.54 2.45 -9.56
N SER A 176 3.88 2.11 -10.81
CA SER A 176 5.01 2.74 -11.51
C SER A 176 4.77 4.20 -11.87
N HIS A 177 3.51 4.63 -11.95
CA HIS A 177 3.11 6.00 -12.25
C HIS A 177 2.68 6.80 -10.99
N SER A 178 2.79 6.21 -9.80
CA SER A 178 2.49 6.91 -8.55
C SER A 178 3.72 7.65 -8.03
N THR A 179 3.57 8.95 -7.79
CA THR A 179 4.58 9.79 -7.10
C THR A 179 4.50 9.70 -5.58
N ASP A 180 3.38 9.20 -5.06
CA ASP A 180 3.18 8.95 -3.63
C ASP A 180 3.64 7.52 -3.28
N ASP A 181 4.62 7.43 -2.39
CA ASP A 181 5.22 6.16 -1.92
C ASP A 181 4.21 5.25 -1.22
N ALA A 182 3.28 5.80 -0.43
CA ALA A 182 2.28 5.02 0.29
C ALA A 182 1.27 4.42 -0.68
N LYS A 183 0.80 5.24 -1.63
CA LYS A 183 -0.07 4.78 -2.72
C LYS A 183 0.63 3.74 -3.59
N LYS A 184 1.91 3.95 -3.93
CA LYS A 184 2.73 2.99 -4.68
C LYS A 184 2.80 1.64 -3.98
N LYS A 185 3.22 1.61 -2.70
CA LYS A 185 3.29 0.39 -1.88
C LYS A 185 1.94 -0.33 -1.81
N ARG A 186 0.83 0.42 -1.72
CA ARG A 186 -0.52 -0.16 -1.72
C ARG A 186 -0.85 -0.84 -3.04
N MET A 187 -0.53 -0.22 -4.17
CA MET A 187 -0.75 -0.82 -5.49
C MET A 187 0.12 -2.07 -5.69
N GLU A 188 1.38 -2.04 -5.26
CA GLU A 188 2.26 -3.21 -5.26
C GLU A 188 1.69 -4.36 -4.41
N LEU A 189 1.17 -4.06 -3.21
CA LEU A 189 0.53 -5.06 -2.36
C LEU A 189 -0.73 -5.66 -3.02
N ASN A 190 -1.56 -4.84 -3.67
CA ASN A 190 -2.72 -5.33 -4.41
C ASN A 190 -2.31 -6.24 -5.58
N ALA A 191 -1.23 -5.91 -6.30
CA ALA A 191 -0.68 -6.77 -7.34
C ALA A 191 -0.20 -8.12 -6.76
N GLN A 192 0.49 -8.10 -5.61
CA GLN A 192 0.90 -9.33 -4.91
C GLN A 192 -0.31 -10.19 -4.51
N HIS A 193 -1.40 -9.56 -4.04
CA HIS A 193 -2.64 -10.27 -3.72
C HIS A 193 -3.23 -10.96 -4.96
N CYS A 194 -3.26 -10.29 -6.12
CA CYS A 194 -3.67 -10.93 -7.38
C CYS A 194 -2.79 -12.14 -7.73
N ALA A 195 -1.47 -12.00 -7.66
CA ALA A 195 -0.53 -13.07 -7.94
C ALA A 195 -0.74 -14.29 -7.02
N MET A 196 -0.94 -14.05 -5.72
CA MET A 196 -1.23 -15.12 -4.74
C MET A 196 -2.56 -15.83 -5.04
N ARG A 197 -3.60 -15.08 -5.42
CA ARG A 197 -4.91 -15.64 -5.79
C ARG A 197 -4.79 -16.51 -7.04
N GLN A 198 -4.17 -16.00 -8.10
CA GLN A 198 -3.93 -16.74 -9.34
C GLN A 198 -3.14 -18.04 -9.08
N ALA A 199 -2.06 -17.96 -8.31
CA ALA A 199 -1.26 -19.13 -7.95
C ALA A 199 -2.07 -20.19 -7.19
N SER A 200 -2.99 -19.78 -6.30
CA SER A 200 -3.83 -20.70 -5.54
C SER A 200 -4.89 -21.43 -6.39
N LEU A 201 -5.28 -20.85 -7.52
CA LEU A 201 -6.25 -21.44 -8.45
C LEU A 201 -5.57 -22.39 -9.45
N VAL A 202 -4.40 -22.01 -9.97
CA VAL A 202 -3.64 -22.83 -10.94
C VAL A 202 -2.97 -24.03 -10.26
N ASN A 203 -2.48 -23.87 -9.03
CA ASN A 203 -1.79 -24.92 -8.26
C ASN A 203 -2.50 -25.21 -6.92
N PRO A 204 -3.62 -25.94 -6.92
CA PRO A 204 -4.43 -26.17 -5.72
C PRO A 204 -3.78 -27.05 -4.65
N GLN A 205 -2.61 -27.64 -4.90
CA GLN A 205 -1.98 -28.64 -4.03
C GLN A 205 -1.20 -28.10 -2.82
N LYS A 206 -1.11 -26.78 -2.61
CA LYS A 206 -0.50 -26.28 -1.36
C LYS A 206 -1.53 -26.36 -0.23
N PRO A 207 -1.35 -27.19 0.81
CA PRO A 207 -2.26 -27.24 1.94
C PRO A 207 -2.32 -25.86 2.60
N LEU A 208 -3.53 -25.48 3.03
CA LEU A 208 -3.72 -24.33 3.89
C LEU A 208 -2.92 -24.60 5.16
N ASP A 209 -2.11 -23.63 5.61
CA ASP A 209 -1.56 -23.63 6.97
C ASP A 209 -2.74 -23.61 7.95
N GLU A 210 -3.26 -24.78 8.27
CA GLU A 210 -4.09 -25.04 9.43
C GLU A 210 -3.27 -24.58 10.64
N PRO A 211 -3.80 -23.71 11.52
CA PRO A 211 -3.13 -23.41 12.77
C PRO A 211 -3.05 -24.72 13.55
N GLY A 212 -1.86 -25.32 13.58
CA GLY A 212 -1.62 -26.57 14.29
C GLY A 212 -2.17 -26.47 15.70
N GLU A 213 -3.15 -27.33 16.00
CA GLU A 213 -3.50 -27.67 17.37
C GLU A 213 -2.19 -28.06 18.06
N ALA A 214 -1.85 -27.32 19.11
CA ALA A 214 -0.77 -27.67 19.99
C ALA A 214 -1.10 -29.05 20.58
N SER A 215 -0.46 -30.08 20.03
CA SER A 215 -0.41 -31.41 20.60
C SER A 215 0.11 -31.28 22.03
N SER A 216 -0.80 -31.40 22.98
CA SER A 216 -0.50 -31.50 24.40
C SER A 216 0.12 -32.86 24.64
N ALA A 217 1.45 -32.91 24.57
CA ALA A 217 2.20 -34.05 25.05
C ALA A 217 2.02 -34.14 26.58
N SER A 218 1.15 -35.06 27.00
CA SER A 218 1.12 -35.63 28.34
C SER A 218 2.48 -36.27 28.63
N VAL A 219 3.28 -35.63 29.48
CA VAL A 219 4.41 -36.29 30.14
C VAL A 219 3.90 -36.79 31.49
N HIS A 220 3.67 -38.10 31.56
CA HIS A 220 3.75 -38.85 32.81
C HIS A 220 5.22 -39.15 33.08
N VAL A 221 5.78 -38.59 34.17
CA VAL A 221 6.63 -39.28 35.15
C VAL A 221 6.39 -38.59 36.49
#